data_AF-A0A2P8E3T2-F1
#
_entry.id   AF-A0A2P8E3T2-F1
#
_cell.length_a   1.000
_cell.length_b   1.000
_cell.length_c   1.000
_cell.angle_alpha   90.00
_cell.angle_beta   90.00
_cell.angle_gamma   90.00
#
_symmetry.space_group_name_H-M   'P 1'
#
loop_
_entity.id
_entity.type
_entity.pdbx_description
1 polymer ?
#
loop_
_entity_poly.entity_id
_entity_poly.type
_entity_poly.pdbx_seq_one_letter_code
_entity_poly.pdbx_strand_id
1 'polypeptide(L)'
;MALPGEVEYGRVTGRFLQAVADGADLDSNPDGTPVTGFVTFTPSPTYVRYPVATPDPATIVPQAITCPIDQDGYLLDAQGNQGVMLVATDDPDGNPVDWTYEVRLDFGVLIDPFHINVPAGGEVDLTTLIPVSESDGVQTIQGPANVLSIGDVATSAPGTPAAVSVEGETPNQTLNFTLPRGQEGPPGTDGRDGSPGPANVLSIGTVASGTEPSATITGTSPSQTLNLVFEKGDTGATGPQGPEGPAGPAGEDGAPAERPVVDLPSGSTVNVDASTTGLVGRVTLAVDTTFTLTTPPSDGRERVVTLVLTQDATGGRTIALPASVLWAQGVPYTSGAPAGAVDVLHLLWDGAVWMAAVGAVGMATA
;
A
#
# COMPACT_ATOMS: atom_id res chain seq x y z
N MET A 1 13.99 -8.91 -50.08
CA MET A 1 13.32 -7.69 -50.55
C MET A 1 12.99 -6.89 -49.31
N ALA A 2 13.29 -5.59 -49.28
CA ALA A 2 12.90 -4.74 -48.15
C ALA A 2 11.39 -4.44 -48.23
N LEU A 3 10.77 -4.16 -47.08
CA LEU A 3 9.41 -3.58 -47.07
C LEU A 3 9.47 -2.13 -47.61
N PRO A 4 8.33 -1.52 -47.97
CA PRO A 4 8.26 -0.11 -48.35
C PRO A 4 8.93 0.80 -47.31
N GLY A 5 9.46 1.93 -47.77
CA GLY A 5 10.23 2.85 -46.92
C GLY A 5 9.39 3.53 -45.84
N GLU A 6 8.07 3.56 -46.03
CA GLU A 6 7.08 4.10 -45.10
C GLU A 6 6.76 3.12 -43.96
N VAL A 7 7.18 1.85 -44.04
CA VAL A 7 6.98 0.91 -42.93
C VAL A 7 7.99 1.22 -41.83
N GLU A 8 7.48 1.62 -40.68
CA GLU A 8 8.30 1.87 -39.49
C GLU A 8 8.52 0.58 -38.68
N TYR A 9 9.56 0.61 -37.85
CA TYR A 9 9.97 -0.54 -37.04
C TYR A 9 10.27 -0.12 -35.61
N GLY A 10 10.02 -1.02 -34.67
CA GLY A 10 10.52 -0.91 -33.30
C GLY A 10 11.45 -2.08 -32.98
N ARG A 11 12.31 -1.88 -31.97
CA ARG A 11 13.25 -2.88 -31.50
C ARG A 11 12.72 -3.57 -30.26
N VAL A 12 12.80 -4.89 -30.20
CA VAL A 12 12.45 -5.68 -29.01
C VAL A 12 13.70 -6.37 -28.47
N THR A 13 13.94 -6.24 -27.16
CA THR A 13 15.08 -6.80 -26.43
C THR A 13 14.61 -7.62 -25.23
N GLY A 14 15.52 -8.40 -24.64
CA GLY A 14 15.25 -9.15 -23.42
C GLY A 14 16.41 -10.05 -23.04
N ARG A 15 16.54 -10.35 -21.74
CA ARG A 15 17.53 -11.28 -21.19
C ARG A 15 16.87 -12.26 -20.22
N PHE A 16 17.14 -13.54 -20.39
CA PHE A 16 16.48 -14.62 -19.65
C PHE A 16 17.51 -15.58 -19.05
N LEU A 17 17.51 -15.66 -17.72
CA LEU A 17 18.40 -16.52 -16.93
C LEU A 17 17.56 -17.43 -16.03
N GLN A 18 18.08 -18.62 -15.77
CA GLN A 18 17.59 -19.55 -14.76
C GLN A 18 18.61 -19.64 -13.62
N ALA A 19 18.11 -19.66 -12.39
CA ALA A 19 18.93 -19.98 -11.23
C ALA A 19 19.16 -21.50 -11.19
N VAL A 20 20.42 -21.91 -11.17
CA VAL A 20 20.82 -23.31 -11.04
C VAL A 20 21.56 -23.52 -9.72
N ALA A 21 21.70 -24.78 -9.30
CA ALA A 21 22.44 -25.11 -8.10
C ALA A 21 23.86 -24.53 -8.16
N ASP A 22 24.38 -24.15 -7.00
CA ASP A 22 25.72 -23.63 -6.80
C ASP A 22 26.78 -24.48 -7.53
N GLY A 23 27.55 -23.81 -8.37
CA GLY A 23 28.63 -24.38 -9.14
C GLY A 23 29.92 -24.47 -8.33
N ALA A 24 31.05 -24.41 -9.03
CA ALA A 24 32.37 -24.42 -8.41
C ALA A 24 32.94 -23.01 -8.43
N ASP A 25 32.47 -22.16 -7.52
CA ASP A 25 32.99 -20.81 -7.34
C ASP A 25 33.42 -20.52 -5.88
N LEU A 26 33.59 -19.25 -5.51
CA LEU A 26 34.09 -18.85 -4.18
C LEU A 26 33.00 -18.73 -3.12
N ASP A 27 31.74 -18.68 -3.52
CA ASP A 27 30.64 -18.54 -2.59
C ASP A 27 29.83 -19.84 -2.51
N SER A 28 28.59 -19.75 -2.07
CA SER A 28 27.70 -20.92 -1.99
C SER A 28 26.30 -20.57 -2.47
N ASN A 29 26.22 -19.57 -3.34
CA ASN A 29 24.98 -19.03 -3.88
C ASN A 29 24.61 -19.77 -5.18
N PRO A 30 23.33 -19.82 -5.54
CA PRO A 30 22.91 -20.32 -6.84
C PRO A 30 23.54 -19.53 -8.01
N ASP A 31 23.99 -20.24 -9.03
CA ASP A 31 24.53 -19.67 -10.26
C ASP A 31 23.42 -19.24 -11.24
N GLY A 32 23.70 -18.22 -12.05
CA GLY A 32 22.84 -17.82 -13.18
C GLY A 32 23.28 -18.49 -14.47
N THR A 33 22.43 -19.35 -15.06
CA THR A 33 22.66 -19.93 -16.38
C THR A 33 21.66 -19.36 -17.40
N PRO A 34 22.04 -19.11 -18.66
CA PRO A 34 21.09 -18.74 -19.71
C PRO A 34 19.94 -19.73 -19.84
N VAL A 35 18.75 -19.21 -20.11
CA VAL A 35 17.62 -20.04 -20.51
C VAL A 35 17.81 -20.51 -21.95
N THR A 36 17.53 -21.79 -22.22
CA THR A 36 17.48 -22.33 -23.58
C THR A 36 16.05 -22.31 -24.10
N GLY A 37 15.83 -21.78 -25.31
CA GLY A 37 14.49 -21.75 -25.88
C GLY A 37 14.29 -20.68 -26.96
N PHE A 38 13.04 -20.33 -27.20
CA PHE A 38 12.64 -19.37 -28.22
C PHE A 38 11.59 -18.39 -27.70
N VAL A 39 11.60 -17.19 -28.28
CA VAL A 39 10.54 -16.20 -28.14
C VAL A 39 9.83 -16.07 -29.47
N THR A 40 8.51 -16.22 -29.49
CA THR A 40 7.69 -16.07 -30.69
C THR A 40 6.80 -14.84 -30.58
N PHE A 41 6.88 -13.97 -31.58
CA PHE A 41 6.04 -12.78 -31.74
C PHE A 41 5.00 -13.04 -32.83
N THR A 42 3.72 -13.06 -32.48
CA THR A 42 2.61 -13.28 -33.43
C THR A 42 1.79 -12.00 -33.58
N PRO A 43 1.72 -11.40 -34.78
CA PRO A 43 0.93 -10.19 -35.00
C PRO A 43 -0.57 -10.49 -34.86
N SER A 44 -1.31 -9.62 -34.19
CA SER A 44 -2.78 -9.74 -34.08
C SER A 44 -3.54 -9.54 -35.41
N PRO A 45 -3.16 -8.63 -36.33
CA PRO A 45 -3.80 -8.55 -37.63
C PRO A 45 -3.17 -9.53 -38.63
N THR A 46 -3.99 -10.11 -39.50
CA THR A 46 -3.50 -10.94 -40.61
C THR A 46 -2.81 -10.11 -41.70
N TYR A 47 -3.14 -8.82 -41.82
CA TYR A 47 -2.52 -7.92 -42.78
C TYR A 47 -2.61 -6.46 -42.31
N VAL A 48 -1.68 -5.63 -42.78
CA VAL A 48 -1.65 -4.18 -42.58
C VAL A 48 -1.54 -3.51 -43.96
N ARG A 49 -2.43 -2.56 -44.25
CA ARG A 49 -2.45 -1.83 -45.52
C ARG A 49 -1.66 -0.53 -45.40
N TYR A 50 -0.83 -0.27 -46.40
CA TYR A 50 -0.05 0.96 -46.56
C TYR A 50 -0.45 1.63 -47.88
N PRO A 51 -1.54 2.41 -47.89
CA PRO A 51 -2.10 3.01 -49.10
C PRO A 51 -1.22 4.12 -49.69
N VAL A 52 -0.27 4.66 -48.91
CA VAL A 52 0.64 5.75 -49.29
C VAL A 52 2.08 5.28 -49.55
N ALA A 53 2.32 3.96 -49.53
CA ALA A 53 3.65 3.39 -49.75
C ALA A 53 4.22 3.73 -51.14
N THR A 54 5.54 3.95 -51.19
CA THR A 54 6.30 4.21 -52.43
C THR A 54 7.11 2.97 -52.81
N PRO A 55 7.18 2.55 -54.09
CA PRO A 55 6.67 3.20 -55.31
C PRO A 55 5.17 3.00 -55.58
N ASP A 56 4.56 1.98 -54.97
CA ASP A 56 3.16 1.62 -55.13
C ASP A 56 2.56 1.23 -53.77
N PRO A 57 1.26 1.46 -53.55
CA PRO A 57 0.55 1.00 -52.35
C PRO A 57 0.78 -0.48 -52.05
N ALA A 58 0.98 -0.81 -50.77
CA ALA A 58 1.33 -2.17 -50.34
C ALA A 58 0.33 -2.72 -49.32
N THR A 59 0.21 -4.05 -49.29
CA THR A 59 -0.42 -4.77 -48.16
C THR A 59 0.64 -5.70 -47.58
N ILE A 60 1.01 -5.45 -46.33
CA ILE A 60 1.99 -6.24 -45.61
C ILE A 60 1.25 -7.34 -44.86
N VAL A 61 1.76 -8.56 -44.96
CA VAL A 61 1.23 -9.72 -44.23
C VAL A 61 2.27 -10.10 -43.18
N PRO A 62 2.26 -9.44 -42.00
CA PRO A 62 3.26 -9.71 -40.98
C PRO A 62 3.17 -11.18 -40.57
N GLN A 63 4.32 -11.84 -40.49
CA GLN A 63 4.42 -13.26 -40.12
C GLN A 63 4.82 -13.38 -38.66
N ALA A 64 4.53 -14.53 -38.06
CA ALA A 64 5.09 -14.84 -36.76
C ALA A 64 6.63 -14.93 -36.85
N ILE A 65 7.33 -14.25 -35.96
CA ILE A 65 8.79 -14.24 -35.90
C ILE A 65 9.22 -14.99 -34.66
N THR A 66 10.09 -15.99 -34.84
CA THR A 66 10.63 -16.80 -33.74
C THR A 66 12.12 -16.53 -33.60
N CYS A 67 12.53 -16.12 -32.41
CA CYS A 67 13.87 -15.66 -32.09
C CYS A 67 14.52 -16.58 -31.05
N PRO A 68 15.76 -17.05 -31.26
CA PRO A 68 16.49 -17.83 -30.27
C PRO A 68 17.08 -16.96 -29.16
N ILE A 69 17.50 -17.63 -28.08
CA ILE A 69 18.28 -17.02 -26.99
C ILE A 69 19.76 -17.41 -27.14
N ASP A 70 20.67 -16.47 -26.89
CA ASP A 70 22.13 -16.69 -26.95
C ASP A 70 22.72 -17.35 -25.70
N GLN A 71 24.03 -17.60 -25.74
CA GLN A 71 24.80 -18.20 -24.64
C GLN A 71 24.91 -17.31 -23.39
N ASP A 72 24.47 -16.06 -23.46
CA ASP A 72 24.52 -15.07 -22.38
C ASP A 72 23.10 -14.71 -21.88
N GLY A 73 22.08 -15.33 -22.48
CA GLY A 73 20.66 -15.20 -22.15
C GLY A 73 19.91 -14.14 -22.96
N TYR A 74 20.52 -13.52 -23.97
CA TYR A 74 19.88 -12.44 -24.74
C TYR A 74 19.08 -12.95 -25.93
N LEU A 75 17.96 -12.27 -26.20
CA LEU A 75 17.17 -12.45 -27.42
C LEU A 75 17.99 -12.08 -28.66
N LEU A 76 17.98 -12.92 -29.70
CA LEU A 76 18.68 -12.66 -30.95
C LEU A 76 17.75 -12.48 -32.16
N ASP A 77 18.16 -11.64 -33.11
CA ASP A 77 17.62 -11.67 -34.47
C ASP A 77 18.13 -12.89 -35.28
N ALA A 78 17.64 -13.02 -36.52
CA ALA A 78 18.05 -14.11 -37.41
C ALA A 78 19.53 -14.02 -37.86
N GLN A 79 20.20 -12.90 -37.61
CA GLN A 79 21.59 -12.62 -37.95
C GLN A 79 22.52 -12.81 -36.74
N GLY A 80 21.98 -13.11 -35.55
CA GLY A 80 22.72 -13.28 -34.31
C GLY A 80 23.07 -11.98 -33.59
N ASN A 81 22.43 -10.86 -33.94
CA ASN A 81 22.55 -9.61 -33.17
C ASN A 81 21.53 -9.61 -32.04
N GLN A 82 21.87 -8.94 -30.94
CA GLN A 82 20.98 -8.83 -29.79
C GLN A 82 19.78 -7.91 -30.07
N GLY A 83 18.59 -8.42 -29.76
CA GLY A 83 17.30 -7.82 -30.06
C GLY A 83 16.82 -8.10 -31.49
N VAL A 84 15.52 -7.91 -31.72
CA VAL A 84 14.88 -8.12 -33.02
C VAL A 84 14.13 -6.86 -33.44
N MET A 85 14.18 -6.53 -34.73
CA MET A 85 13.35 -5.47 -35.31
C MET A 85 12.01 -6.05 -35.77
N LEU A 86 10.91 -5.48 -35.31
CA LEU A 86 9.55 -5.86 -35.69
C LEU A 86 8.85 -4.67 -36.34
N VAL A 87 7.86 -4.93 -37.20
CA VAL A 87 7.00 -3.88 -37.78
C VAL A 87 6.30 -3.15 -36.64
N ALA A 88 6.34 -1.82 -36.67
CA ALA A 88 5.75 -0.98 -35.64
C ALA A 88 4.22 -1.14 -35.60
N THR A 89 3.66 -1.13 -34.40
CA THR A 89 2.23 -1.33 -34.18
C THR A 89 1.41 -0.05 -34.29
N ASP A 90 2.05 1.10 -34.11
CA ASP A 90 1.49 2.46 -34.07
C ASP A 90 1.87 3.30 -35.29
N ASP A 91 2.39 2.66 -36.34
CA ASP A 91 2.77 3.29 -37.59
C ASP A 91 1.57 4.05 -38.21
N PRO A 92 1.65 5.39 -38.36
CA PRO A 92 0.52 6.21 -38.79
C PRO A 92 0.13 6.00 -40.26
N ASP A 93 1.03 5.45 -41.08
CA ASP A 93 0.79 5.14 -42.49
C ASP A 93 0.17 3.74 -42.67
N GLY A 94 0.17 2.93 -41.61
CA GLY A 94 -0.45 1.62 -41.54
C GLY A 94 -1.96 1.65 -41.26
N ASN A 95 -2.67 0.61 -41.69
CA ASN A 95 -4.07 0.39 -41.33
C ASN A 95 -4.37 -1.13 -41.21
N PRO A 96 -4.69 -1.65 -40.01
CA PRO A 96 -4.98 -0.91 -38.76
C PRO A 96 -3.74 -0.33 -38.09
N VAL A 97 -3.95 0.72 -37.26
CA VAL A 97 -2.99 1.24 -36.28
C VAL A 97 -3.29 0.69 -34.89
N ASP A 98 -2.35 0.83 -33.96
CA ASP A 98 -2.44 0.43 -32.54
C ASP A 98 -2.76 -1.05 -32.31
N TRP A 99 -2.28 -1.93 -33.19
CA TRP A 99 -2.40 -3.37 -33.02
C TRP A 99 -1.31 -3.92 -32.07
N THR A 100 -1.21 -5.24 -31.91
CA THR A 100 -0.32 -5.85 -30.89
C THR A 100 0.35 -7.14 -31.39
N TYR A 101 1.49 -7.49 -30.78
CA TYR A 101 2.07 -8.83 -30.91
C TYR A 101 1.74 -9.66 -29.68
N GLU A 102 1.19 -10.86 -29.87
CA GLU A 102 1.20 -11.91 -28.86
C GLU A 102 2.63 -12.45 -28.73
N VAL A 103 3.18 -12.41 -27.52
CA VAL A 103 4.50 -12.92 -27.17
C VAL A 103 4.33 -14.27 -26.47
N ARG A 104 5.01 -15.28 -26.99
CA ARG A 104 5.12 -16.61 -26.37
C ARG A 104 6.57 -16.90 -26.01
N LEU A 105 6.79 -17.34 -24.78
CA LEU A 105 8.10 -17.71 -24.26
C LEU A 105 8.15 -19.23 -24.08
N ASP A 106 8.95 -19.92 -24.89
CA ASP A 106 9.13 -21.37 -24.80
C ASP A 106 10.48 -21.68 -24.14
N PHE A 107 10.48 -21.68 -22.81
CA PHE A 107 11.66 -21.78 -21.95
C PHE A 107 11.67 -23.05 -21.09
N GLY A 108 10.77 -24.01 -21.37
CA GLY A 108 10.56 -25.18 -20.52
C GLY A 108 9.79 -24.90 -19.22
N VAL A 109 9.37 -23.65 -19.00
CA VAL A 109 8.45 -23.22 -17.94
C VAL A 109 7.16 -22.70 -18.57
N LEU A 110 6.03 -22.92 -17.92
CA LEU A 110 4.75 -22.39 -18.39
C LEU A 110 4.68 -20.90 -18.05
N ILE A 111 4.79 -20.05 -19.06
CA ILE A 111 4.52 -18.61 -18.97
C ILE A 111 3.33 -18.34 -19.89
N ASP A 112 2.27 -17.73 -19.34
CA ASP A 112 1.10 -17.41 -20.14
C ASP A 112 1.45 -16.38 -21.23
N PRO A 113 0.92 -16.54 -22.46
CA PRO A 113 1.12 -15.57 -23.51
C PRO A 113 0.59 -14.19 -23.12
N PHE A 114 1.31 -13.14 -23.49
CA PHE A 114 0.93 -11.75 -23.25
C PHE A 114 1.07 -10.91 -24.51
N HIS A 115 0.50 -9.71 -24.53
CA HIS A 115 0.50 -8.85 -25.70
C HIS A 115 1.33 -7.60 -25.46
N ILE A 116 2.08 -7.17 -26.48
CA ILE A 116 2.87 -5.93 -26.45
C ILE A 116 2.53 -5.04 -27.64
N ASN A 117 2.67 -3.73 -27.44
CA ASN A 117 2.80 -2.75 -28.52
C ASN A 117 4.29 -2.57 -28.84
N VAL A 118 4.60 -2.37 -30.12
CA VAL A 118 5.96 -2.09 -30.59
C VAL A 118 5.96 -0.71 -31.24
N PRO A 119 6.35 0.36 -30.51
CA PRO A 119 6.30 1.71 -31.02
C PRO A 119 7.32 1.96 -32.12
N ALA A 120 6.95 2.78 -33.11
CA ALA A 120 7.82 3.21 -34.19
C ALA A 120 9.07 3.93 -33.68
N GLY A 121 10.24 3.42 -34.08
CA GLY A 121 11.55 3.92 -33.63
C GLY A 121 11.86 3.68 -32.14
N GLY A 122 10.95 3.04 -31.40
CA GLY A 122 11.11 2.79 -29.97
C GLY A 122 11.79 1.46 -29.66
N GLU A 123 12.11 1.27 -28.38
CA GLU A 123 12.67 0.04 -27.84
C GLU A 123 11.75 -0.54 -26.77
N VAL A 124 11.51 -1.85 -26.84
CA VAL A 124 10.67 -2.62 -25.93
C VAL A 124 11.51 -3.70 -25.26
N ASP A 125 11.70 -3.61 -23.94
CA ASP A 125 12.42 -4.63 -23.17
C ASP A 125 11.44 -5.59 -22.50
N LEU A 126 11.44 -6.86 -22.95
CA LEU A 126 10.58 -7.91 -22.42
C LEU A 126 10.81 -8.19 -20.93
N THR A 127 12.01 -7.92 -20.38
CA THR A 127 12.28 -8.15 -18.95
C THR A 127 11.42 -7.26 -18.04
N THR A 128 10.91 -6.15 -18.59
CA THR A 128 10.04 -5.20 -17.88
C THR A 128 8.56 -5.46 -18.08
N LEU A 129 8.21 -6.27 -19.09
CA LEU A 129 6.82 -6.46 -19.54
C LEU A 129 6.26 -7.86 -19.28
N ILE A 130 7.13 -8.84 -18.99
CA ILE A 130 6.67 -10.19 -18.68
C ILE A 130 5.78 -10.12 -17.43
N PRO A 131 4.52 -10.59 -17.51
CA PRO A 131 3.63 -10.62 -16.37
C PRO A 131 4.19 -11.57 -15.31
N VAL A 132 4.17 -11.11 -14.06
CA VAL A 132 4.50 -11.96 -12.92
C VAL A 132 3.26 -12.79 -12.58
N SER A 133 3.40 -14.12 -12.56
CA SER A 133 2.31 -14.99 -12.12
C SER A 133 1.95 -14.71 -10.67
N GLU A 134 0.66 -14.58 -10.38
CA GLU A 134 0.17 -14.57 -9.00
C GLU A 134 0.48 -15.94 -8.36
N SER A 135 1.06 -15.92 -7.16
CA SER A 135 1.25 -17.11 -6.33
C SER A 135 0.36 -16.95 -5.11
N ASP A 136 -0.55 -17.91 -4.88
CA ASP A 136 -1.46 -17.92 -3.73
C ASP A 136 -0.74 -18.00 -2.37
N GLY A 137 0.60 -18.07 -2.38
CA GLY A 137 1.42 -18.31 -1.20
C GLY A 137 1.32 -19.76 -0.77
N VAL A 138 2.47 -20.40 -0.55
CA VAL A 138 2.47 -21.76 0.00
C VAL A 138 2.51 -21.65 1.53
N GLN A 139 1.61 -22.37 2.22
CA GLN A 139 1.71 -22.50 3.67
C GLN A 139 3.02 -23.19 4.03
N THR A 140 3.87 -22.50 4.77
CA THR A 140 5.06 -23.09 5.37
C THR A 140 4.69 -23.68 6.73
N ILE A 141 5.12 -24.91 7.00
CA ILE A 141 4.99 -25.50 8.34
C ILE A 141 6.18 -25.00 9.16
N GLN A 142 6.02 -23.84 9.80
CA GLN A 142 6.94 -23.41 10.85
C GLN A 142 6.66 -24.25 12.10
N GLY A 143 7.69 -24.90 12.65
CA GLY A 143 7.56 -25.65 13.91
C GLY A 143 6.98 -24.76 15.03
N PRO A 144 6.16 -25.30 15.95
CA PRO A 144 5.51 -24.51 16.98
C PRO A 144 6.53 -23.78 17.84
N ALA A 145 6.26 -22.52 18.18
CA ALA A 145 7.11 -21.73 19.07
C ALA A 145 7.19 -22.41 20.45
N ASN A 146 8.39 -22.43 21.05
CA ASN A 146 8.55 -22.90 22.43
C ASN A 146 7.78 -21.99 23.39
N VAL A 147 7.04 -22.62 24.30
CA VAL A 147 6.30 -21.99 25.39
C VAL A 147 6.99 -22.38 26.69
N LEU A 148 7.61 -21.40 27.34
CA LEU A 148 8.30 -21.58 28.62
C LEU A 148 7.41 -21.08 29.76
N SER A 149 7.18 -21.91 30.78
CA SER A 149 6.51 -21.51 32.02
C SER A 149 7.45 -21.59 33.22
N ILE A 150 7.17 -20.82 34.26
CA ILE A 150 7.88 -20.95 35.54
C ILE A 150 7.14 -22.00 36.37
N GLY A 151 7.89 -22.99 36.85
CA GLY A 151 7.40 -24.01 37.77
C GLY A 151 7.77 -23.67 39.21
N ASP A 152 8.33 -24.64 39.92
CA ASP A 152 8.65 -24.50 41.33
C ASP A 152 9.80 -23.50 41.55
N VAL A 153 9.61 -22.61 42.53
CA VAL A 153 10.66 -21.72 43.04
C VAL A 153 10.93 -22.11 44.49
N ALA A 154 11.98 -22.90 44.70
CA ALA A 154 12.36 -23.41 46.01
C ALA A 154 13.52 -22.62 46.61
N THR A 155 13.65 -22.67 47.95
CA THR A 155 14.81 -22.11 48.65
C THR A 155 15.71 -23.21 49.21
N SER A 156 17.03 -23.06 49.03
CA SER A 156 18.06 -23.95 49.56
C SER A 156 18.84 -23.31 50.71
N ALA A 157 19.75 -24.08 51.32
CA ALA A 157 20.56 -23.61 52.44
C ALA A 157 21.44 -22.39 52.07
N PRO A 158 21.77 -21.52 53.03
CA PRO A 158 22.67 -20.40 52.77
C PRO A 158 24.03 -20.85 52.24
N GLY A 159 24.52 -20.15 51.22
CA GLY A 159 25.82 -20.42 50.58
C GLY A 159 25.81 -21.50 49.49
N THR A 160 24.67 -22.12 49.17
CA THR A 160 24.58 -23.02 47.99
C THR A 160 24.45 -22.21 46.69
N PRO A 161 24.98 -22.67 45.54
CA PRO A 161 24.71 -22.04 44.25
C PRO A 161 23.21 -22.03 43.91
N ALA A 162 22.74 -20.98 43.23
CA ALA A 162 21.43 -21.02 42.59
C ALA A 162 21.44 -21.99 41.42
N ALA A 163 20.32 -22.69 41.19
CA ALA A 163 20.19 -23.66 40.11
C ALA A 163 18.87 -23.48 39.36
N VAL A 164 18.91 -23.80 38.06
CA VAL A 164 17.74 -23.83 37.18
C VAL A 164 17.71 -25.18 36.48
N SER A 165 16.54 -25.82 36.41
CA SER A 165 16.31 -27.01 35.59
C SER A 165 15.14 -26.78 34.64
N VAL A 166 15.21 -27.38 33.45
CA VAL A 166 14.15 -27.34 32.46
C VAL A 166 13.55 -28.74 32.34
N GLU A 167 12.24 -28.84 32.51
CA GLU A 167 11.47 -30.07 32.33
C GLU A 167 10.44 -29.89 31.21
N GLY A 168 9.95 -30.99 30.64
CA GLY A 168 8.97 -30.99 29.56
C GLY A 168 9.57 -31.07 28.15
N GLU A 169 8.73 -31.45 27.19
CA GLU A 169 9.06 -31.62 25.78
C GLU A 169 8.62 -30.40 24.96
N THR A 170 9.32 -30.08 23.88
CA THR A 170 8.91 -29.00 22.98
C THR A 170 7.48 -29.25 22.44
N PRO A 171 6.62 -28.21 22.39
CA PRO A 171 6.94 -26.81 22.67
C PRO A 171 6.82 -26.40 24.15
N ASN A 172 6.20 -27.18 25.03
CA ASN A 172 5.87 -26.73 26.39
C ASN A 172 6.90 -27.20 27.42
N GLN A 173 7.70 -26.28 27.91
CA GLN A 173 8.75 -26.58 28.89
C GLN A 173 8.62 -25.70 30.12
N THR A 174 9.00 -26.24 31.28
CA THR A 174 8.86 -25.59 32.59
C THR A 174 10.24 -25.39 33.21
N LEU A 175 10.53 -24.15 33.62
CA LEU A 175 11.75 -23.78 34.32
C LEU A 175 11.51 -23.81 35.84
N ASN A 176 12.24 -24.67 36.55
CA ASN A 176 12.23 -24.74 38.00
C ASN A 176 13.48 -24.04 38.55
N PHE A 177 13.32 -23.25 39.61
CA PHE A 177 14.39 -22.48 40.25
C PHE A 177 14.65 -22.97 41.67
N THR A 178 15.92 -23.06 42.04
CA THR A 178 16.35 -23.23 43.44
C THR A 178 17.26 -22.07 43.82
N LEU A 179 16.85 -21.29 44.81
CA LEU A 179 17.54 -20.07 45.26
C LEU A 179 18.08 -20.23 46.70
N PRO A 180 19.35 -19.89 46.99
CA PRO A 180 19.87 -19.96 48.36
C PRO A 180 19.23 -18.92 49.29
N ARG A 181 18.98 -19.30 50.56
CA ARG A 181 18.61 -18.36 51.61
C ARG A 181 19.79 -17.46 52.03
N GLY A 182 19.49 -16.29 52.59
CA GLY A 182 20.50 -15.47 53.27
C GLY A 182 21.07 -16.17 54.50
N GLN A 183 22.33 -15.88 54.86
CA GLN A 183 22.90 -16.38 56.11
C GLN A 183 22.11 -15.83 57.31
N GLU A 184 21.91 -16.67 58.33
CA GLU A 184 21.27 -16.25 59.57
C GLU A 184 22.14 -15.18 60.27
N GLY A 185 21.49 -14.14 60.78
CA GLY A 185 22.19 -13.10 61.54
C GLY A 185 22.73 -13.66 62.87
N PRO A 186 23.75 -13.02 63.46
CA PRO A 186 24.27 -13.45 64.76
C PRO A 186 23.17 -13.40 65.84
N PRO A 187 23.07 -14.40 66.74
CA PRO A 187 22.11 -14.39 67.86
C PRO A 187 22.29 -13.15 68.74
N GLY A 188 21.17 -12.53 69.14
CA GLY A 188 21.19 -11.44 70.13
C GLY A 188 21.63 -11.93 71.51
N THR A 189 22.27 -11.07 72.30
CA THR A 189 22.68 -11.37 73.69
C THR A 189 21.49 -11.28 74.66
N ASP A 190 21.28 -12.29 75.51
CA ASP A 190 20.18 -12.41 76.48
C ASP A 190 20.01 -11.18 77.41
N GLY A 191 18.77 -10.70 77.55
CA GLY A 191 18.35 -9.74 78.57
C GLY A 191 16.95 -10.10 79.09
N ARG A 192 16.74 -10.05 80.40
CA ARG A 192 15.42 -10.26 81.03
C ARG A 192 14.37 -9.38 80.34
N ASP A 193 13.25 -9.96 79.92
CA ASP A 193 12.17 -9.22 79.25
C ASP A 193 11.63 -8.12 80.18
N GLY A 194 11.93 -6.87 79.84
CA GLY A 194 11.17 -5.72 80.33
C GLY A 194 9.74 -5.79 79.80
N SER A 195 8.78 -5.23 80.54
CA SER A 195 7.41 -5.06 80.06
C SER A 195 7.41 -4.54 78.61
N PRO A 196 6.65 -5.14 77.68
CA PRO A 196 6.66 -4.75 76.27
C PRO A 196 6.49 -3.24 76.15
N GLY A 197 7.42 -2.60 75.43
CA GLY A 197 7.30 -1.18 75.09
C GLY A 197 6.00 -0.92 74.31
N PRO A 198 5.53 0.34 74.25
CA PRO A 198 4.35 0.69 73.47
C PRO A 198 4.51 0.22 72.01
N ALA A 199 3.44 -0.32 71.43
CA ALA A 199 3.45 -0.81 70.05
C ALA A 199 3.85 0.32 69.09
N ASN A 200 4.82 0.06 68.21
CA ASN A 200 5.22 1.01 67.18
C ASN A 200 4.09 1.21 66.17
N VAL A 201 3.85 2.46 65.80
CA VAL A 201 2.92 2.92 64.78
C VAL A 201 3.74 3.59 63.67
N LEU A 202 3.75 2.99 62.49
CA LEU A 202 4.48 3.49 61.32
C LEU A 202 3.49 4.07 60.31
N SER A 203 3.70 5.31 59.89
CA SER A 203 2.94 5.93 58.81
C SER A 203 3.82 6.17 57.58
N ILE A 204 3.21 6.23 56.39
CA ILE A 204 3.92 6.61 55.17
C ILE A 204 3.99 8.14 55.11
N GLY A 205 5.21 8.66 54.96
CA GLY A 205 5.50 10.07 54.76
C GLY A 205 5.61 10.42 53.28
N THR A 206 6.78 10.90 52.86
CA THR A 206 7.03 11.27 51.46
C THR A 206 7.35 10.05 50.60
N VAL A 207 6.76 10.01 49.40
CA VAL A 207 7.15 9.11 48.31
C VAL A 207 7.59 9.96 47.14
N ALA A 208 8.88 9.93 46.81
CA ALA A 208 9.48 10.78 45.80
C ALA A 208 10.28 9.98 44.75
N SER A 209 10.53 10.59 43.59
CA SER A 209 11.47 10.05 42.60
C SER A 209 12.88 10.60 42.82
N GLY A 210 13.91 9.76 42.73
CA GLY A 210 15.33 10.13 42.85
C GLY A 210 16.24 9.19 42.06
N THR A 211 17.52 9.51 41.94
CA THR A 211 18.49 8.72 41.17
C THR A 211 19.14 7.58 41.95
N GLU A 212 18.87 7.49 43.25
CA GLU A 212 19.26 6.36 44.11
C GLU A 212 18.06 6.00 44.98
N PRO A 213 17.64 4.72 45.02
CA PRO A 213 16.52 4.31 45.83
C PRO A 213 16.93 4.36 47.30
N SER A 214 16.11 4.97 48.14
CA SER A 214 16.38 5.06 49.57
C SER A 214 15.12 4.99 50.40
N ALA A 215 15.27 4.50 51.63
CA ALA A 215 14.23 4.47 52.63
C ALA A 215 14.78 5.07 53.92
N THR A 216 14.07 6.04 54.49
CA THR A 216 14.45 6.65 55.77
C THR A 216 13.26 6.66 56.72
N ILE A 217 13.51 6.26 57.96
CA ILE A 217 12.53 6.36 59.04
C ILE A 217 12.88 7.59 59.87
N THR A 218 11.92 8.50 60.02
CA THR A 218 12.03 9.68 60.88
C THR A 218 11.02 9.59 62.03
N GLY A 219 11.21 10.41 63.07
CA GLY A 219 10.41 10.36 64.29
C GLY A 219 11.00 9.43 65.35
N THR A 220 10.31 9.32 66.48
CA THR A 220 10.73 8.51 67.64
C THR A 220 9.64 7.55 68.03
N SER A 221 10.01 6.38 68.57
CA SER A 221 9.04 5.39 69.08
C SER A 221 8.06 6.04 70.07
N PRO A 222 6.76 5.72 70.02
CA PRO A 222 6.17 4.71 69.13
C PRO A 222 5.75 5.23 67.74
N SER A 223 5.72 6.53 67.48
CA SER A 223 5.16 7.09 66.24
C SER A 223 6.25 7.52 65.26
N GLN A 224 6.40 6.77 64.18
CA GLN A 224 7.48 6.94 63.22
C GLN A 224 6.93 7.07 61.80
N THR A 225 7.69 7.71 60.92
CA THR A 225 7.31 7.96 59.53
C THR A 225 8.33 7.35 58.58
N LEU A 226 7.89 6.45 57.70
CA LEU A 226 8.70 5.88 56.63
C LEU A 226 8.59 6.76 55.38
N ASN A 227 9.73 7.27 54.92
CA ASN A 227 9.86 8.02 53.66
C ASN A 227 10.60 7.17 52.64
N LEU A 228 10.14 7.21 51.39
CA LEU A 228 10.64 6.39 50.29
C LEU A 228 11.05 7.26 49.11
N VAL A 229 12.18 6.93 48.51
CA VAL A 229 12.63 7.46 47.23
C VAL A 229 12.83 6.30 46.28
N PHE A 230 12.22 6.36 45.10
CA PHE A 230 12.34 5.36 44.04
C PHE A 230 13.00 5.95 42.80
N GLU A 231 13.76 5.13 42.08
CA GLU A 231 14.16 5.48 40.72
C GLU A 231 12.95 5.46 39.78
N LYS A 232 12.90 6.44 38.87
CA LYS A 232 11.92 6.40 37.79
C LYS A 232 12.41 5.36 36.77
N GLY A 233 11.55 4.40 36.43
CA GLY A 233 11.85 3.45 35.37
C GLY A 233 12.12 4.16 34.04
N ASP A 234 13.11 3.68 33.29
CA ASP A 234 13.41 4.20 31.96
C ASP A 234 12.19 4.09 31.05
N THR A 235 11.96 5.11 30.23
CA THR A 235 11.01 5.00 29.12
C THR A 235 11.51 3.91 28.17
N GLY A 236 10.67 2.90 27.89
CA GLY A 236 11.04 1.81 26.99
C GLY A 236 11.52 2.33 25.62
N ALA A 237 12.54 1.68 25.05
CA ALA A 237 13.07 2.06 23.74
C ALA A 237 11.98 1.96 22.66
N THR A 238 11.84 3.01 21.85
CA THR A 238 11.16 2.90 20.55
C THR A 238 11.92 1.85 19.72
N GLY A 239 11.20 0.84 19.20
CA GLY A 239 11.81 -0.23 18.41
C GLY A 239 12.60 0.32 17.21
N PRO A 240 13.65 -0.38 16.75
CA PRO A 240 14.38 0.07 15.57
C PRO A 240 13.44 0.11 14.37
N GLN A 241 13.40 1.25 13.68
CA GLN A 241 12.86 1.34 12.33
C GLN A 241 13.71 0.41 11.45
N GLY A 242 13.05 -0.47 10.68
CA GLY A 242 13.73 -1.38 9.77
C GLY A 242 14.60 -0.61 8.76
N PRO A 243 15.67 -1.22 8.23
CA PRO A 243 16.49 -0.58 7.19
C PRO A 243 15.62 -0.26 5.97
N GLU A 244 15.72 0.99 5.53
CA GLU A 244 15.15 1.49 4.29
C GLU A 244 15.80 0.76 3.10
N GLY A 245 14.98 0.19 2.21
CA GLY A 245 15.47 -0.45 0.98
C GLY A 245 16.13 0.57 0.04
N PRO A 246 17.00 0.15 -0.90
CA PRO A 246 17.59 1.06 -1.87
C PRO A 246 16.50 1.75 -2.70
N ALA A 247 16.62 3.07 -2.84
CA ALA A 247 15.69 3.89 -3.61
C ALA A 247 15.69 3.50 -5.10
N GLY A 248 14.51 3.23 -5.65
CA GLY A 248 14.31 3.16 -7.11
C GLY A 248 14.50 4.53 -7.77
N PRO A 249 14.67 4.60 -9.10
CA PRO A 249 14.71 5.88 -9.81
C PRO A 249 13.43 6.67 -9.53
N ALA A 250 13.57 7.96 -9.28
CA ALA A 250 12.47 8.85 -8.94
C ALA A 250 11.39 8.84 -10.03
N GLY A 251 10.20 8.34 -9.69
CA GLY A 251 8.99 8.69 -10.43
C GLY A 251 8.66 10.15 -10.16
N GLU A 252 8.09 10.84 -11.15
CA GLU A 252 7.57 12.19 -10.95
C GLU A 252 6.49 12.14 -9.86
N ASP A 253 6.65 12.96 -8.82
CA ASP A 253 5.68 13.06 -7.73
C ASP A 253 4.31 13.44 -8.32
N GLY A 254 3.36 12.50 -8.25
CA GLY A 254 1.95 12.83 -8.34
C GLY A 254 1.62 13.77 -7.19
N ALA A 255 1.22 15.01 -7.51
CA ALA A 255 0.83 15.99 -6.51
C ALA A 255 -0.15 15.36 -5.50
N PRO A 256 -0.01 15.64 -4.20
CA PRO A 256 -1.01 15.22 -3.22
C PRO A 256 -2.37 15.70 -3.72
N ALA A 257 -3.35 14.79 -3.75
CA ALA A 257 -4.72 15.16 -4.05
C ALA A 257 -5.23 16.08 -2.92
N GLU A 258 -4.92 17.37 -3.01
CA GLU A 258 -5.76 18.40 -2.42
C GLU A 258 -7.14 18.11 -2.96
N ARG A 259 -8.05 17.66 -2.09
CA ARG A 259 -9.45 17.46 -2.39
C ARG A 259 -10.05 18.87 -2.43
N PRO A 260 -10.11 19.58 -3.57
CA PRO A 260 -10.40 21.01 -3.56
C PRO A 260 -11.87 21.16 -3.20
N VAL A 261 -12.16 22.03 -2.24
CA VAL A 261 -13.49 22.61 -2.11
C VAL A 261 -13.54 23.75 -3.11
N VAL A 262 -14.47 23.70 -4.06
CA VAL A 262 -14.63 24.72 -5.09
C VAL A 262 -15.90 25.52 -4.84
N ASP A 263 -15.77 26.84 -4.75
CA ASP A 263 -16.92 27.74 -4.72
C ASP A 263 -17.43 27.95 -6.15
N LEU A 264 -18.61 27.43 -6.46
CA LEU A 264 -19.28 27.59 -7.75
C LEU A 264 -20.02 28.93 -7.81
N PRO A 265 -20.19 29.52 -9.01
CA PRO A 265 -20.89 30.79 -9.15
C PRO A 265 -22.36 30.66 -8.74
N SER A 266 -22.92 31.73 -8.15
CA SER A 266 -24.37 31.87 -7.98
C SER A 266 -25.02 32.33 -9.29
N GLY A 267 -26.14 31.73 -9.68
CA GLY A 267 -26.88 32.16 -10.88
C GLY A 267 -28.08 31.28 -11.17
N SER A 268 -28.90 31.67 -12.15
CA SER A 268 -30.04 30.86 -12.59
C SER A 268 -29.62 29.56 -13.28
N THR A 269 -28.37 29.49 -13.76
CA THR A 269 -27.77 28.28 -14.32
C THR A 269 -26.32 28.14 -13.83
N VAL A 270 -25.98 26.97 -13.30
CA VAL A 270 -24.65 26.66 -12.76
C VAL A 270 -24.18 25.33 -13.35
N ASN A 271 -23.03 25.34 -14.03
CA ASN A 271 -22.44 24.11 -14.55
C ASN A 271 -21.58 23.42 -13.49
N VAL A 272 -21.73 22.11 -13.37
CA VAL A 272 -20.93 21.24 -12.51
C VAL A 272 -20.19 20.27 -13.40
N ASP A 273 -18.86 20.35 -13.35
CA ASP A 273 -17.97 19.36 -13.93
C ASP A 273 -17.19 18.72 -12.79
N ALA A 274 -17.44 17.43 -12.52
CA ALA A 274 -16.81 16.74 -11.41
C ALA A 274 -15.28 16.63 -11.53
N SER A 275 -14.72 16.80 -12.74
CA SER A 275 -13.27 16.80 -12.94
C SER A 275 -12.60 18.10 -12.45
N THR A 276 -13.34 19.22 -12.41
CA THR A 276 -12.81 20.54 -12.03
C THR A 276 -13.43 21.11 -10.74
N THR A 277 -14.62 20.65 -10.36
CA THR A 277 -15.32 21.04 -9.12
C THR A 277 -14.68 20.39 -7.88
N GLY A 278 -13.79 19.41 -8.06
CA GLY A 278 -13.24 18.66 -6.96
C GLY A 278 -14.28 17.77 -6.27
N LEU A 279 -14.03 17.41 -5.01
CA LEU A 279 -14.92 16.52 -4.25
C LEU A 279 -16.10 17.26 -3.61
N VAL A 280 -16.00 18.59 -3.45
CA VAL A 280 -17.05 19.42 -2.86
C VAL A 280 -17.22 20.72 -3.64
N GLY A 281 -18.41 20.97 -4.18
CA GLY A 281 -18.82 22.24 -4.78
C GLY A 281 -19.74 23.02 -3.85
N ARG A 282 -19.44 24.28 -3.54
CA ARG A 282 -20.29 25.16 -2.71
C ARG A 282 -21.02 26.17 -3.57
N VAL A 283 -22.33 26.34 -3.36
CA VAL A 283 -23.13 27.30 -4.12
C VAL A 283 -24.05 28.06 -3.17
N THR A 284 -24.06 29.38 -3.28
CA THR A 284 -25.09 30.22 -2.63
C THR A 284 -26.25 30.42 -3.59
N LEU A 285 -27.44 29.97 -3.18
CA LEU A 285 -28.68 30.09 -3.93
C LEU A 285 -29.30 31.48 -3.71
N ALA A 286 -28.98 32.42 -4.60
CA ALA A 286 -29.59 33.76 -4.64
C ALA A 286 -30.88 33.82 -5.48
N VAL A 287 -31.09 32.80 -6.31
CA VAL A 287 -32.22 32.65 -7.23
C VAL A 287 -32.54 31.16 -7.38
N ASP A 288 -33.69 30.83 -7.99
CA ASP A 288 -33.95 29.47 -8.45
C ASP A 288 -32.86 29.05 -9.45
N THR A 289 -32.20 27.94 -9.17
CA THR A 289 -30.96 27.54 -9.84
C THR A 289 -31.12 26.21 -10.57
N THR A 290 -30.87 26.20 -11.87
CA THR A 290 -30.76 24.95 -12.64
C THR A 290 -29.29 24.55 -12.74
N PHE A 291 -28.96 23.37 -12.26
CA PHE A 291 -27.63 22.80 -12.41
C PHE A 291 -27.53 22.04 -13.74
N THR A 292 -26.46 22.28 -14.49
CA THR A 292 -26.06 21.44 -15.64
C THR A 292 -24.89 20.56 -15.24
N LEU A 293 -24.82 19.35 -15.80
CA LEU A 293 -23.74 18.41 -15.52
C LEU A 293 -22.94 18.13 -16.79
N THR A 294 -21.62 18.32 -16.75
CA THR A 294 -20.73 17.86 -17.82
C THR A 294 -20.77 16.32 -17.89
N THR A 295 -21.15 15.77 -19.04
CA THR A 295 -21.45 14.33 -19.20
C THR A 295 -20.78 13.76 -20.47
N PRO A 296 -19.79 12.85 -20.35
CA PRO A 296 -19.10 12.46 -19.11
C PRO A 296 -18.34 13.64 -18.49
N PRO A 297 -17.87 13.56 -17.22
CA PRO A 297 -16.88 14.49 -16.69
C PRO A 297 -15.72 14.69 -17.66
N SER A 298 -15.11 15.87 -17.71
CA SER A 298 -14.12 16.20 -18.75
C SER A 298 -12.85 15.33 -18.73
N ASP A 299 -12.55 14.67 -17.61
CA ASP A 299 -11.47 13.68 -17.46
C ASP A 299 -11.89 12.25 -17.82
N GLY A 300 -13.17 12.02 -18.14
CA GLY A 300 -13.74 10.73 -18.53
C GLY A 300 -13.84 9.70 -17.39
N ARG A 301 -13.53 10.07 -16.15
CA ARG A 301 -13.42 9.13 -15.02
C ARG A 301 -14.71 9.05 -14.21
N GLU A 302 -14.93 7.90 -13.57
CA GLU A 302 -15.93 7.72 -12.52
C GLU A 302 -15.60 8.60 -11.31
N ARG A 303 -16.57 9.38 -10.83
CA ARG A 303 -16.34 10.42 -9.80
C ARG A 303 -17.58 10.62 -8.93
N VAL A 304 -17.34 11.06 -7.70
CA VAL A 304 -18.36 11.60 -6.78
C VAL A 304 -18.09 13.09 -6.60
N VAL A 305 -19.14 13.92 -6.65
CA VAL A 305 -19.08 15.33 -6.25
C VAL A 305 -20.19 15.59 -5.22
N THR A 306 -19.85 16.31 -4.15
CA THR A 306 -20.82 16.75 -3.14
C THR A 306 -21.13 18.22 -3.35
N LEU A 307 -22.38 18.56 -3.62
CA LEU A 307 -22.85 19.93 -3.65
C LEU A 307 -23.32 20.35 -2.26
N VAL A 308 -22.81 21.49 -1.79
CA VAL A 308 -23.24 22.17 -0.57
C VAL A 308 -23.98 23.43 -1.01
N LEU A 309 -25.28 23.47 -0.77
CA LEU A 309 -26.18 24.51 -1.26
C LEU A 309 -26.61 25.37 -0.08
N THR A 310 -26.27 26.65 -0.09
CA THR A 310 -26.62 27.60 0.98
C THR A 310 -27.70 28.54 0.48
N GLN A 311 -28.84 28.61 1.17
CA GLN A 311 -29.90 29.59 0.88
C GLN A 311 -29.42 31.01 1.18
N ASP A 312 -29.85 31.97 0.37
CA ASP A 312 -29.63 33.39 0.65
C ASP A 312 -30.40 33.87 1.91
N ALA A 313 -30.34 35.18 2.18
CA ALA A 313 -31.03 35.79 3.31
C ALA A 313 -32.58 35.79 3.20
N THR A 314 -33.14 35.41 2.05
CA THR A 314 -34.59 35.28 1.84
C THR A 314 -35.05 33.85 2.05
N GLY A 315 -34.28 32.88 1.56
CA GLY A 315 -34.65 31.47 1.54
C GLY A 315 -35.71 31.13 0.49
N GLY A 316 -36.04 29.85 0.41
CA GLY A 316 -37.08 29.32 -0.47
C GLY A 316 -36.65 29.19 -1.94
N ARG A 317 -35.36 29.27 -2.25
CA ARG A 317 -34.86 29.02 -3.62
C ARG A 317 -34.95 27.54 -3.96
N THR A 318 -35.37 27.26 -5.17
CA THR A 318 -35.46 25.91 -5.71
C THR A 318 -34.22 25.54 -6.51
N ILE A 319 -34.00 24.23 -6.64
CA ILE A 319 -32.97 23.69 -7.52
C ILE A 319 -33.59 22.72 -8.51
N ALA A 320 -33.00 22.63 -9.70
CA ALA A 320 -33.31 21.62 -10.69
C ALA A 320 -32.02 20.99 -11.21
N LEU A 321 -32.03 19.68 -11.41
CA LEU A 321 -30.98 18.92 -12.09
C LEU A 321 -31.51 18.37 -13.41
N PRO A 322 -30.63 17.97 -14.36
CA PRO A 322 -31.07 17.43 -15.64
C PRO A 322 -31.97 16.20 -15.45
N ALA A 323 -32.98 16.04 -16.32
CA ALA A 323 -33.90 14.90 -16.26
C ALA A 323 -33.23 13.52 -16.48
N SER A 324 -32.00 13.52 -17.01
CA SER A 324 -31.15 12.34 -17.15
C SER A 324 -30.54 11.86 -15.83
N VAL A 325 -30.59 12.67 -14.76
CA VAL A 325 -30.10 12.29 -13.43
C VAL A 325 -31.10 11.36 -12.76
N LEU A 326 -30.61 10.19 -12.33
CA LEU A 326 -31.40 9.21 -11.61
C LEU A 326 -31.51 9.59 -10.14
N TRP A 327 -32.74 9.58 -9.65
CA TRP A 327 -33.07 9.78 -8.24
C TRP A 327 -33.69 8.52 -7.65
N ALA A 328 -33.60 8.38 -6.33
CA ALA A 328 -34.34 7.35 -5.61
C ALA A 328 -35.84 7.45 -5.95
N GLN A 329 -36.43 6.34 -6.44
CA GLN A 329 -37.82 6.27 -6.89
C GLN A 329 -38.20 7.27 -8.01
N GLY A 330 -37.21 7.84 -8.71
CA GLY A 330 -37.43 8.80 -9.79
C GLY A 330 -37.99 10.15 -9.34
N VAL A 331 -37.87 10.50 -8.04
CA VAL A 331 -38.37 11.77 -7.50
C VAL A 331 -37.21 12.76 -7.33
N PRO A 332 -37.12 13.82 -8.16
CA PRO A 332 -36.09 14.83 -8.00
C PRO A 332 -36.27 15.62 -6.70
N TYR A 333 -35.16 15.91 -6.04
CA TYR A 333 -35.17 16.84 -4.92
C TYR A 333 -35.25 18.28 -5.43
N THR A 334 -36.19 19.03 -4.86
CA THR A 334 -36.28 20.48 -5.01
C THR A 334 -36.00 21.11 -3.66
N SER A 335 -34.97 21.96 -3.56
CA SER A 335 -34.78 22.77 -2.36
C SER A 335 -35.94 23.76 -2.17
N GLY A 336 -36.19 24.12 -0.92
CA GLY A 336 -37.15 25.14 -0.49
C GLY A 336 -36.85 25.55 0.94
N ALA A 337 -35.59 25.43 1.35
CA ALA A 337 -35.18 25.60 2.73
C ALA A 337 -35.25 27.07 3.18
N PRO A 338 -35.40 27.36 4.49
CA PRO A 338 -35.42 28.73 5.01
C PRO A 338 -34.12 29.50 4.73
N ALA A 339 -34.18 30.81 4.94
CA ALA A 339 -33.03 31.70 4.78
C ALA A 339 -31.79 31.19 5.54
N GLY A 340 -30.63 31.20 4.87
CA GLY A 340 -29.34 30.77 5.44
C GLY A 340 -29.19 29.27 5.73
N ALA A 341 -30.20 28.46 5.42
CA ALA A 341 -30.13 27.01 5.59
C ALA A 341 -29.24 26.35 4.53
N VAL A 342 -28.63 25.22 4.90
CA VAL A 342 -27.74 24.45 4.03
C VAL A 342 -28.35 23.09 3.71
N ASP A 343 -28.40 22.78 2.41
CA ASP A 343 -28.71 21.46 1.87
C ASP A 343 -27.44 20.81 1.32
N VAL A 344 -27.35 19.48 1.37
CA VAL A 344 -26.22 18.71 0.82
C VAL A 344 -26.75 17.66 -0.14
N LEU A 345 -26.16 17.62 -1.33
CA LEU A 345 -26.48 16.65 -2.37
C LEU A 345 -25.21 15.93 -2.82
N HIS A 346 -25.29 14.61 -2.97
CA HIS A 346 -24.23 13.80 -3.57
C HIS A 346 -24.62 13.44 -5.00
N LEU A 347 -23.69 13.67 -5.93
CA LEU A 347 -23.79 13.25 -7.32
C LEU A 347 -22.70 12.23 -7.62
N LEU A 348 -23.08 11.08 -8.18
CA LEU A 348 -22.19 10.01 -8.60
C LEU A 348 -22.29 9.82 -10.11
N TRP A 349 -21.15 9.77 -10.79
CA TRP A 349 -21.03 9.29 -12.17
C TRP A 349 -20.38 7.91 -12.15
N ASP A 350 -21.10 6.92 -12.68
CA ASP A 350 -20.68 5.50 -12.74
C ASP A 350 -20.08 5.09 -14.10
N GLY A 351 -19.77 6.06 -14.96
CA GLY A 351 -19.30 5.81 -16.33
C GLY A 351 -20.41 5.84 -17.37
N ALA A 352 -21.68 5.79 -16.98
CA ALA A 352 -22.82 5.78 -17.91
C ALA A 352 -23.93 6.77 -17.56
N VAL A 353 -24.24 6.95 -16.27
CA VAL A 353 -25.35 7.79 -15.82
C VAL A 353 -24.99 8.56 -14.55
N TRP A 354 -25.64 9.71 -14.36
CA TRP A 354 -25.58 10.45 -13.11
C TRP A 354 -26.65 9.95 -12.15
N MET A 355 -26.24 9.68 -10.91
CA MET A 355 -27.14 9.38 -9.79
C MET A 355 -27.04 10.47 -8.74
N ALA A 356 -28.18 10.87 -8.17
CA ALA A 356 -28.26 11.87 -7.12
C ALA A 356 -28.87 11.32 -5.83
N ALA A 357 -28.29 11.68 -4.69
CA ALA A 357 -28.78 11.34 -3.36
C ALA A 357 -28.71 12.55 -2.44
N VAL A 358 -29.80 12.80 -1.71
CA VAL A 358 -29.87 13.86 -0.71
C VAL A 358 -29.11 13.44 0.55
N GLY A 359 -28.07 14.18 0.90
CA GLY A 359 -27.25 13.95 2.09
C GLY A 359 -27.81 14.64 3.34
N ALA A 360 -28.28 15.89 3.20
CA ALA A 360 -28.90 16.65 4.27
C ALA A 360 -29.81 17.75 3.72
N VAL A 361 -30.81 18.16 4.51
CA VAL A 361 -31.76 19.23 4.13
C VAL A 361 -31.97 20.16 5.33
N GLY A 362 -31.94 21.48 5.07
CA GLY A 362 -32.37 22.50 6.00
C GLY A 362 -31.46 22.67 7.22
N MET A 363 -30.16 22.36 7.11
CA MET A 363 -29.24 22.50 8.23
C MET A 363 -29.05 23.97 8.60
N ALA A 364 -29.24 24.31 9.87
CA ALA A 364 -28.91 25.63 10.39
C ALA A 364 -27.38 25.78 10.46
N THR A 365 -26.84 26.86 9.89
CA THR A 365 -25.45 27.25 10.13
C THR A 365 -25.36 27.83 11.55
N ALA A 366 -24.38 27.36 12.33
CA ALA A 366 -24.18 27.78 13.73
C ALA A 366 -23.67 29.22 13.84
#